data_AF-A0A9D6QXS8-F1
#
_entry.id   AF-A0A9D6QXS8-F1
#
_cell.length_a   1.000
_cell.length_b   1.000
_cell.length_c   1.000
_cell.angle_alpha   90.00
_cell.angle_beta   90.00
_cell.angle_gamma   90.00
#
_symmetry.space_group_name_H-M   'P 1'
#
loop_
_entity.id
_entity.type
_entity.pdbx_description
1 polymer ?
#
loop_
_entity_poly.entity_id
_entity_poly.type
_entity_poly.pdbx_seq_one_letter_code
_entity_poly.pdbx_strand_id
1 'polypeptide(L)'
;MRGLNRVQIIGNLGRDPEMRYTPNGKPVTSFTVAVSRTWIKPEGDRAEKTEWFNVVAWDRLAEICSQHLVKGSLVYVEGRLETRTWETENAQKHYRTEIVANEVIMLDRRGRGGEMESGEHTAPLQTATETDAAPASTESN
;
A
#
# COMPACT_ATOMS: atom_id res chain seq x y z
N MET A 1 15.74 26.82 25.56
CA MET A 1 15.25 27.00 24.18
C MET A 1 14.50 25.73 23.77
N ARG A 2 13.31 25.81 23.16
CA ARG A 2 12.58 24.63 22.67
C ARG A 2 12.79 24.53 21.16
N GLY A 3 13.41 23.45 20.68
CA GLY A 3 13.55 23.19 19.24
C GLY A 3 12.27 22.59 18.67
N LEU A 4 12.01 22.83 17.38
CA LEU A 4 10.91 22.22 16.64
C LEU A 4 11.49 21.17 15.68
N ASN A 5 11.04 19.93 15.82
CA ASN A 5 11.29 18.86 14.86
C ASN A 5 9.93 18.26 14.48
N ARG A 6 9.50 18.53 13.25
CA ARG A 6 8.22 18.06 12.70
C ARG A 6 8.41 17.71 11.23
N VAL A 7 7.93 16.54 10.83
CA VAL A 7 7.87 16.08 9.45
C VAL A 7 6.44 15.70 9.11
N GLN A 8 6.01 16.09 7.92
CA GLN A 8 4.72 15.72 7.34
C GLN A 8 4.97 15.26 5.91
N ILE A 9 4.49 14.06 5.56
CA ILE A 9 4.61 13.51 4.21
C ILE A 9 3.29 12.85 3.80
N ILE A 10 3.03 12.85 2.50
CA ILE A 10 1.98 12.04 1.88
C ILE A 10 2.63 11.21 0.78
N GLY A 11 2.37 9.90 0.77
CA GLY A 11 2.94 9.01 -0.21
C GLY A 11 2.42 7.58 -0.08
N ASN A 12 2.95 6.70 -0.92
CA ASN A 12 2.51 5.30 -0.98
C ASN A 12 3.51 4.37 -0.29
N LEU A 13 3.01 3.31 0.35
CA LEU A 13 3.88 2.29 0.91
C LEU A 13 4.65 1.54 -0.20
N GLY A 14 5.97 1.40 -0.05
CA GLY A 14 6.81 0.65 -0.99
C GLY A 14 6.68 -0.87 -0.89
N ARG A 15 6.34 -1.34 0.31
CA ARG A 15 6.23 -2.74 0.71
C ARG A 15 5.26 -2.86 1.87
N ASP A 16 4.85 -4.08 2.17
CA ASP A 16 3.99 -4.37 3.33
C ASP A 16 4.67 -3.93 4.64
N PRO A 17 3.89 -3.45 5.62
CA PRO A 17 4.41 -3.07 6.92
C PRO A 17 4.97 -4.29 7.68
N GLU A 18 6.12 -4.11 8.32
CA GLU A 18 6.78 -5.14 9.12
C GLU A 18 6.56 -4.86 10.61
N MET A 19 5.70 -5.64 11.27
CA MET A 19 5.46 -5.57 12.71
C MET A 19 6.42 -6.46 13.49
N ARG A 20 6.97 -5.92 14.57
CA ARG A 20 7.86 -6.60 15.51
C ARG A 20 7.48 -6.19 16.94
N TYR A 21 7.99 -6.95 17.91
CA TYR A 21 7.92 -6.59 19.32
C TYR A 21 9.33 -6.33 19.85
N THR A 22 9.47 -5.29 20.66
CA THR A 22 10.73 -5.04 21.39
C THR A 22 10.93 -6.08 22.50
N PRO A 23 12.15 -6.21 23.07
CA PRO A 23 12.38 -7.07 24.24
C PRO A 23 11.45 -6.76 25.43
N ASN A 24 10.99 -5.51 25.55
CA ASN A 24 10.05 -5.08 26.59
C ASN A 24 8.58 -5.29 26.20
N GLY A 25 8.30 -6.03 25.13
CA GLY A 25 6.94 -6.35 24.67
C GLY A 25 6.20 -5.22 23.96
N LYS A 26 6.84 -4.07 23.68
CA LYS A 26 6.18 -2.98 22.94
C LYS A 26 6.11 -3.28 21.45
N PRO A 27 4.94 -3.16 20.81
CA PRO A 27 4.81 -3.34 19.36
C PRO A 27 5.43 -2.16 18.61
N VAL A 28 6.09 -2.48 17.49
CA VAL A 28 6.70 -1.53 16.58
C VAL A 28 6.45 -1.98 15.15
N THR A 29 5.97 -1.09 14.30
CA THR A 29 5.72 -1.36 12.88
C THR A 29 6.55 -0.43 12.03
N SER A 30 7.38 -1.01 11.16
CA SER A 30 8.24 -0.28 10.24
C SER A 30 7.79 -0.45 8.80
N PHE A 31 7.72 0.66 8.06
CA PHE A 31 7.36 0.66 6.64
C PHE A 31 8.10 1.79 5.90
N THR A 32 8.08 1.74 4.56
CA THR A 32 8.70 2.76 3.71
C THR A 32 7.63 3.50 2.91
N VAL A 33 7.76 4.82 2.80
CA VAL A 33 6.85 5.68 2.04
C VAL A 33 7.59 6.32 0.89
N ALA A 34 7.09 6.12 -0.33
CA ALA A 34 7.54 6.79 -1.53
C ALA A 34 6.82 8.12 -1.70
N VAL A 35 7.58 9.21 -1.86
CA VAL A 35 7.06 10.54 -2.18
C VAL A 35 7.71 11.03 -3.46
N SER A 36 6.92 11.15 -4.53
CA SER A 36 7.39 11.66 -5.82
C SER A 36 7.13 13.16 -5.96
N ARG A 37 8.10 13.87 -6.53
CA ARG A 37 7.94 15.25 -7.03
C ARG A 37 8.19 15.27 -8.54
N THR A 38 7.38 16.02 -9.27
CA THR A 38 7.55 16.25 -10.70
C THR A 38 7.80 17.74 -10.95
N TRP A 39 8.74 18.07 -11.83
CA TRP A 39 8.99 19.45 -12.27
C TRP A 39 9.43 19.48 -13.75
N ILE A 40 9.37 20.64 -14.38
CA ILE A 40 9.89 20.85 -15.75
C ILE A 40 11.32 21.36 -15.63
N LYS A 41 12.25 20.77 -16.39
CA LYS A 41 13.65 21.19 -16.45
C LYS A 41 13.80 22.46 -17.31
N PRO A 42 14.92 23.21 -17.20
CA PRO A 42 15.19 24.36 -18.06
C PRO A 42 15.11 24.06 -19.55
N GLU A 43 15.46 22.83 -19.96
CA GLU A 43 15.45 22.38 -21.36
C GLU A 43 14.03 22.05 -21.88
N GLY A 44 13.00 22.09 -21.02
CA GLY A 44 11.60 21.82 -21.36
C GLY A 44 11.11 20.40 -21.04
N ASP A 45 12.01 19.47 -20.72
CA ASP A 45 11.65 18.09 -20.38
C ASP A 45 11.05 17.95 -18.98
N ARG A 46 10.06 17.06 -18.84
CA ARG A 46 9.48 16.70 -17.54
C ARG A 46 10.44 15.78 -16.77
N ALA A 47 10.77 16.16 -15.53
CA ALA A 47 11.56 15.37 -14.60
C ALA A 47 10.71 14.86 -13.44
N GLU A 48 11.06 13.69 -12.91
CA GLU A 48 10.48 13.10 -11.72
C GLU A 48 11.59 12.63 -10.76
N LYS A 49 11.37 12.79 -9.46
CA LYS A 49 12.22 12.22 -8.42
C LYS A 49 11.36 11.67 -7.29
N THR A 50 11.61 10.43 -6.93
CA THR A 50 11.01 9.76 -5.78
C THR A 50 12.00 9.72 -4.62
N GLU A 51 11.57 10.21 -3.47
CA GLU A 51 12.28 10.05 -2.19
C GLU A 51 11.62 8.94 -1.38
N TRP A 52 12.43 8.18 -0.66
CA TRP A 52 12.00 7.06 0.16
C TRP A 52 12.22 7.36 1.64
N PHE A 53 11.13 7.41 2.40
CA PHE A 53 11.15 7.69 3.83
C PHE A 53 10.92 6.41 4.62
N ASN A 54 11.80 6.15 5.59
CA ASN A 54 11.59 5.08 6.57
C ASN A 54 10.71 5.62 7.69
N VAL A 55 9.61 4.94 7.99
CA VAL A 55 8.66 5.32 9.03
C VAL A 55 8.59 4.22 10.08
N VAL A 56 8.57 4.64 11.36
CA VAL A 56 8.42 3.76 12.51
C VAL A 56 7.22 4.23 13.33
N ALA A 57 6.23 3.37 13.47
CA ALA A 57 5.08 3.56 14.35
C ALA A 57 5.22 2.67 15.60
N TRP A 58 4.75 3.17 16.74
CA TRP A 58 4.86 2.51 18.05
C TRP A 58 3.49 2.24 18.67
N ASP A 59 3.45 1.32 19.64
CA ASP A 59 2.28 1.05 20.48
C ASP A 59 1.01 0.80 19.64
N ARG A 60 -0.12 1.42 19.98
CA ARG A 60 -1.38 1.27 19.24
C ARG A 60 -1.27 1.67 17.76
N LEU A 61 -0.45 2.66 17.44
CA LEU A 61 -0.25 3.08 16.05
C LEU A 61 0.47 2.01 15.24
N ALA A 62 1.39 1.26 15.87
CA ALA A 62 2.05 0.12 15.24
C ALA A 62 1.03 -0.95 14.84
N GLU A 63 0.13 -1.31 15.75
CA GLU A 63 -0.92 -2.32 15.51
C GLU A 63 -1.85 -1.89 14.37
N ILE A 64 -2.34 -0.64 14.41
CA ILE A 64 -3.21 -0.08 13.35
C ILE A 64 -2.51 -0.13 11.99
N CYS A 65 -1.26 0.31 11.92
CA CYS A 65 -0.48 0.30 10.69
C CYS A 65 -0.29 -1.14 10.16
N SER A 66 0.02 -2.10 11.03
CA SER A 66 0.21 -3.49 10.61
C SER A 66 -1.07 -4.18 10.16
N GLN A 67 -2.21 -3.83 10.75
CA GLN A 67 -3.50 -4.48 10.45
C GLN A 67 -4.15 -3.97 9.18
N HIS A 68 -3.89 -2.71 8.81
CA HIS A 68 -4.65 -2.03 7.76
C HIS A 68 -3.82 -1.55 6.58
N LEU A 69 -2.51 -1.35 6.75
CA LEU A 69 -1.65 -0.94 5.64
C LEU A 69 -1.13 -2.17 4.89
N VAL A 70 -1.05 -2.02 3.58
CA VAL A 70 -0.40 -2.97 2.67
C VAL A 70 0.49 -2.20 1.69
N LYS A 71 1.32 -2.91 0.94
CA LYS A 71 2.08 -2.32 -0.17
C LYS A 71 1.14 -1.51 -1.07
N GLY A 72 1.55 -0.29 -1.39
CA GLY A 72 0.79 0.64 -2.23
C GLY A 72 -0.21 1.52 -1.48
N SER A 73 -0.52 1.25 -0.20
CA SER A 73 -1.43 2.10 0.58
C SER A 73 -0.98 3.56 0.58
N LEU A 74 -1.89 4.47 0.24
CA LEU A 74 -1.67 5.91 0.29
C LEU A 74 -1.87 6.40 1.73
N VAL A 75 -0.85 7.05 2.28
CA VAL A 75 -0.85 7.50 3.67
C VAL A 75 -0.39 8.94 3.80
N TYR A 76 -1.00 9.66 4.72
CA TYR A 76 -0.40 10.82 5.38
C TYR A 76 0.33 10.37 6.64
N VAL A 77 1.54 10.88 6.86
CA VAL A 77 2.35 10.61 8.06
C VAL A 77 2.79 11.93 8.66
N GLU A 78 2.54 12.12 9.95
CA GLU A 78 3.14 13.17 10.75
C GLU A 78 4.05 12.57 11.84
N GLY A 79 5.21 13.17 12.05
CA GLY A 79 6.15 12.71 13.08
C GLY A 79 7.34 13.64 13.26
N ARG A 80 8.45 13.05 13.68
CA ARG A 80 9.75 13.72 13.86
C ARG A 80 10.87 12.89 13.24
N LEU A 81 11.95 13.53 12.81
CA LEU A 81 13.16 12.81 12.40
C LEU A 81 13.92 12.34 13.63
N GLU A 82 14.35 11.09 13.60
CA GLU A 82 15.25 10.50 14.58
C GLU A 82 16.34 9.72 13.85
N THR A 83 17.60 10.06 14.11
CA THR A 83 18.74 9.31 13.58
C THR A 83 19.21 8.35 14.65
N ARG A 84 19.02 7.04 14.41
CA ARG A 84 19.59 6.01 15.27
C ARG A 84 20.96 5.59 14.78
N THR A 85 21.84 5.32 15.72
CA THR A 85 23.19 4.81 15.49
C THR A 85 23.29 3.41 16.07
N TRP A 86 23.87 2.48 15.33
CA TRP A 86 24.21 1.15 15.85
C TRP A 86 25.57 0.71 15.32
N GLU A 87 26.24 -0.16 16.07
CA GLU A 87 27.51 -0.76 15.68
C GLU A 87 27.29 -2.22 15.28
N THR A 88 28.01 -2.67 14.27
CA THR A 88 28.08 -4.09 13.90
C THR A 88 29.20 -4.79 14.67
N GLU A 89 29.23 -6.13 14.65
CA GLU A 89 30.28 -6.94 15.28
C GLU A 89 31.71 -6.55 14.83
N ASN A 90 31.83 -5.97 13.63
CA ASN A 90 33.08 -5.45 13.07
C ASN A 90 33.44 -4.02 13.53
N ALA A 91 32.76 -3.49 14.57
CA ALA A 91 32.91 -2.12 15.08
C ALA A 91 32.59 -1.00 14.05
N GLN A 92 31.85 -1.29 12.98
CA GLN A 92 31.42 -0.28 12.02
C GLN A 92 30.15 0.43 12.52
N LYS A 93 30.20 1.77 12.62
CA LYS A 93 29.04 2.60 12.95
C LYS A 93 28.13 2.80 11.75
N HIS A 94 26.85 2.48 11.92
CA HIS A 94 25.80 2.74 10.97
C HIS A 94 24.83 3.78 11.51
N TYR A 95 24.30 4.59 10.61
CA TYR A 95 23.30 5.62 10.92
C TYR A 95 22.07 5.37 10.07
N ARG A 96 20.89 5.54 10.66
CA ARG A 96 19.63 5.55 9.90
C ARG A 96 18.74 6.65 10.44
N THR A 97 18.35 7.55 9.54
CA THR A 97 17.34 8.56 9.81
C THR A 97 15.97 7.98 9.49
N GLU A 98 15.08 8.02 10.47
CA GLU A 98 13.71 7.49 10.38
C GLU A 98 12.73 8.59 10.82
N ILE A 99 11.50 8.52 10.30
CA ILE A 99 10.37 9.30 10.81
C ILE A 99 9.73 8.48 11.90
N VAL A 100 9.82 8.93 13.15
CA VAL A 100 9.03 8.37 14.24
C VAL A 100 7.65 9.00 14.17
N ALA A 101 6.66 8.20 13.76
CA ALA A 101 5.30 8.66 13.51
C ALA A 101 4.56 8.94 14.81
N ASN A 102 3.93 10.11 14.86
CA ASN A 102 2.94 10.47 15.88
C ASN A 102 1.52 10.20 15.36
N GLU A 103 1.31 10.33 14.05
CA GLU A 103 0.03 10.12 13.39
C GLU A 103 0.23 9.50 12.00
N VAL A 104 -0.67 8.59 11.63
CA VAL A 104 -0.78 8.02 10.28
C VAL A 104 -2.25 8.02 9.89
N ILE A 105 -2.58 8.65 8.76
CA ILE A 105 -3.93 8.66 8.20
C ILE A 105 -3.89 7.89 6.88
N MET A 106 -4.73 6.86 6.78
CA MET A 106 -4.96 6.14 5.52
C MET A 106 -5.83 6.99 4.60
N LEU A 107 -5.35 7.22 3.39
CA LEU A 107 -6.01 8.03 2.38
C LEU A 107 -6.59 7.18 1.24
N ASP A 108 -6.42 5.86 1.28
CA ASP A 108 -7.03 4.94 0.34
C ASP A 108 -8.56 5.09 0.38
N ARG A 109 -9.20 5.23 -0.79
CA ARG A 109 -10.66 5.17 -0.90
C ARG A 109 -11.11 3.78 -0.43
N ARG A 110 -11.81 3.71 0.71
CA ARG A 110 -12.60 2.54 1.11
C ARG A 110 -13.60 2.23 -0.01
N GLY A 111 -13.26 1.35 -0.95
CA GLY A 111 -14.13 1.11 -2.11
C GLY A 111 -13.58 0.32 -3.29
N ARG A 112 -12.49 -0.46 -3.15
CA ARG A 112 -12.17 -1.50 -4.14
C ARG A 112 -12.08 -2.87 -3.46
N GLY A 113 -13.20 -3.26 -2.86
CA GLY A 113 -13.43 -4.64 -2.43
C GLY A 113 -13.88 -5.46 -3.64
N GLY A 114 -13.18 -6.56 -3.91
CA GLY A 114 -13.69 -7.70 -4.66
C GLY A 114 -13.49 -7.68 -6.17
N GLU A 115 -12.28 -8.04 -6.62
CA GLU A 115 -12.09 -8.78 -7.88
C GLU A 115 -10.93 -9.78 -7.65
N MET A 116 -11.20 -10.76 -6.79
CA MET A 116 -10.55 -12.07 -6.83
C MET A 116 -11.68 -13.08 -7.01
N GLU A 117 -11.90 -13.49 -8.27
CA GLU A 117 -12.34 -14.82 -8.70
C GLU A 117 -12.73 -14.73 -10.19
N SER A 118 -11.73 -14.75 -11.08
CA SER A 118 -11.95 -15.33 -12.40
C SER A 118 -11.66 -16.82 -12.29
N GLY A 119 -12.58 -17.54 -11.64
CA GLY A 119 -12.61 -18.99 -11.68
C GLY A 119 -12.85 -19.43 -13.12
N GLU A 120 -11.97 -20.29 -13.62
CA GLU A 120 -12.19 -21.10 -14.82
C GLU A 120 -13.59 -21.73 -14.76
N HIS A 121 -14.50 -21.21 -15.57
CA HIS A 121 -15.68 -21.93 -16.01
C HIS A 121 -15.44 -22.33 -17.46
N THR A 122 -14.82 -23.49 -17.63
CA THR A 122 -14.89 -24.28 -18.87
C THR A 122 -16.33 -24.72 -19.05
N ALA A 123 -17.10 -23.95 -19.82
CA ALA A 123 -18.39 -24.39 -20.33
C ALA A 123 -18.17 -25.28 -21.57
N PRO A 124 -18.61 -26.55 -21.59
CA PRO A 124 -18.65 -27.30 -22.84
C PRO A 124 -19.76 -26.75 -23.73
N LEU A 125 -19.43 -26.39 -24.98
CA LEU A 125 -20.40 -26.12 -26.04
C LEU A 125 -21.24 -27.40 -26.26
N GLN A 126 -22.51 -27.37 -25.87
CA GLN A 126 -23.52 -28.29 -26.39
C GLN A 126 -24.25 -27.63 -27.55
N THR A 127 -24.10 -28.28 -28.70
CA THR A 127 -24.76 -28.09 -29.98
C THR A 127 -26.28 -27.98 -29.84
N ALA A 128 -26.88 -26.92 -30.39
CA ALA A 128 -28.31 -26.89 -30.71
C ALA A 128 -28.60 -25.92 -31.86
N THR A 129 -28.69 -26.46 -33.08
CA THR A 129 -29.47 -25.87 -34.16
C THR A 129 -29.98 -27.00 -35.05
N GLU A 130 -31.25 -27.35 -34.93
CA GLU A 130 -32.13 -27.39 -36.11
C GLU A 130 -33.59 -27.39 -35.67
N THR A 131 -34.24 -26.30 -36.04
CA THR A 131 -35.67 -26.05 -36.03
C THR A 131 -36.17 -26.39 -37.43
N ASP A 132 -37.14 -27.30 -37.55
CA ASP A 132 -38.04 -27.37 -38.71
C ASP A 132 -39.40 -27.89 -38.19
N ALA A 133 -40.30 -26.97 -37.84
CA ALA A 133 -41.40 -26.45 -38.67
C ALA A 133 -42.48 -27.50 -38.96
N ALA A 134 -43.63 -27.31 -38.31
CA ALA A 134 -44.91 -27.92 -38.67
C ALA A 134 -45.90 -26.79 -39.00
N PRO A 135 -46.71 -26.96 -40.06
CA PRO A 135 -48.06 -26.42 -40.10
C PRO A 135 -49.05 -27.59 -40.32
N ALA A 136 -49.99 -27.81 -39.42
CA ALA A 136 -51.30 -27.15 -39.34
C ALA A 136 -52.40 -27.84 -40.20
N SER A 137 -53.55 -28.00 -39.53
CA SER A 137 -54.93 -28.08 -40.05
C SER A 137 -55.54 -29.44 -40.38
N THR A 138 -56.43 -29.82 -39.47
CA THR A 138 -57.70 -30.55 -39.63
C THR A 138 -58.49 -30.21 -40.90
N GLU A 139 -58.98 -31.24 -41.60
CA GLU A 139 -60.24 -31.20 -42.37
C GLU A 139 -61.18 -32.29 -41.84
N SER A 140 -62.47 -31.92 -41.73
CA SER A 140 -63.59 -32.77 -41.36
C SER A 140 -64.26 -33.36 -42.60
N ASN A 141 -64.67 -34.63 -42.48
CA ASN A 141 -65.88 -35.31 -43.01
C ASN A 141 -65.55 -36.69 -43.58
#